data_AF-A0A7W8AK59-F1
#
_entry.id   AF-A0A7W8AK59-F1
#
_cell.length_a   1.000
_cell.length_b   1.000
_cell.length_c   1.000
_cell.angle_alpha   90.00
_cell.angle_beta   90.00
_cell.angle_gamma   90.00
#
_symmetry.space_group_name_H-M   'P 1'
#
loop_
_entity.id
_entity.type
_entity.pdbx_description
1 polymer ?
#
loop_
_entity_poly.entity_id
_entity_poly.type
_entity_poly.pdbx_seq_one_letter_code
_entity_poly.pdbx_strand_id
1 'polypeptide(L)'
;MENTIILSTEQHFNLRQEDQYCDLWIVDSPENLSVADRLRADISVRSVTTFRDRGDAATNIIMVLPTVLEHHPDCIKIIVRGLASEVHDKVIKGKPELSQIASQQDMLVLKLTNNTPDI
;
A
#
# COMPACT_ATOMS: atom_id res chain seq x y z
N MET A 1 10.58 14.10 -5.21
CA MET A 1 10.11 13.39 -4.00
C MET A 1 10.02 11.92 -4.36
N GLU A 2 10.51 11.04 -3.51
CA GLU A 2 10.33 9.60 -3.69
C GLU A 2 8.83 9.27 -3.78
N ASN A 3 8.41 8.60 -4.85
CA ASN A 3 7.01 8.22 -5.02
C ASN A 3 6.73 6.99 -4.14
N THR A 4 6.35 7.26 -2.89
CA THR A 4 6.03 6.25 -1.88
C THR A 4 4.52 6.10 -1.78
N ILE A 5 4.07 4.85 -1.82
CA ILE A 5 2.66 4.47 -1.69
C ILE A 5 2.46 3.74 -0.38
N ILE A 6 1.43 4.13 0.38
CA ILE A 6 0.94 3.35 1.52
C ILE A 6 -0.27 2.55 1.05
N LEU A 7 -0.16 1.23 1.05
CA LEU A 7 -1.24 0.30 0.75
C LEU A 7 -1.73 -0.35 2.05
N SER A 8 -2.83 0.14 2.62
CA SER A 8 -3.32 -0.32 3.92
C SER A 8 -4.55 -1.21 3.80
N THR A 9 -4.49 -2.35 4.50
CA THR A 9 -5.62 -3.27 4.76
C THR A 9 -6.15 -3.13 6.20
N GLU A 10 -5.68 -2.14 6.95
CA GLU A 10 -6.18 -1.85 8.29
C GLU A 10 -7.64 -1.41 8.20
N GLN A 11 -8.53 -2.06 8.96
CA GLN A 11 -9.96 -1.69 9.01
C GLN A 11 -10.19 -0.32 9.67
N HIS A 12 -9.18 0.19 10.37
CA HIS A 12 -9.16 1.50 11.04
C HIS A 12 -7.83 2.19 10.71
N PHE A 13 -7.77 2.82 9.55
CA PHE A 13 -6.57 3.52 9.08
C PHE A 13 -6.27 4.73 9.96
N ASN A 14 -5.03 4.81 10.43
CA ASN A 14 -4.51 5.95 11.18
C ASN A 14 -3.33 6.55 10.43
N LEU A 15 -3.48 7.81 10.02
CA LEU A 15 -2.40 8.56 9.39
C LEU A 15 -1.28 8.79 10.40
N ARG A 16 -0.07 8.34 10.06
CA ARG A 16 1.15 8.59 10.83
C ARG A 16 1.90 9.77 10.22
N GLN A 17 2.76 10.41 11.00
CA GLN A 17 3.56 11.54 10.51
C GLN A 17 4.44 11.16 9.31
N GLU A 18 4.93 9.92 9.27
CA GLU A 18 5.71 9.36 8.16
C GLU A 18 4.93 9.15 6.86
N ASP A 19 3.59 9.17 6.92
CA ASP A 19 2.72 8.97 5.75
C ASP A 19 2.42 10.28 5.01
N GLN A 20 2.84 11.42 5.57
CA GLN A 20 2.63 12.72 4.96
C GLN A 20 3.29 12.76 3.57
N TYR A 21 2.61 13.41 2.62
CA TYR A 21 3.04 13.54 1.22
C TYR A 21 3.15 12.22 0.42
N CYS A 22 2.67 11.10 0.97
CA CYS A 22 2.54 9.83 0.27
C CYS A 22 1.19 9.73 -0.48
N ASP A 23 1.14 8.80 -1.43
CA ASP A 23 -0.10 8.35 -2.05
C ASP A 23 -0.70 7.22 -1.22
N LEU A 24 -1.97 7.37 -0.82
CA LEU A 24 -2.65 6.43 0.09
C LEU A 24 -3.65 5.57 -0.68
N TRP A 25 -3.57 4.26 -0.48
CA TRP A 25 -4.53 3.27 -0.93
C TRP A 25 -5.06 2.52 0.30
N ILE A 26 -6.32 2.71 0.63
CA ILE A 26 -6.91 2.24 1.88
C ILE A 26 -8.08 1.29 1.57
N VAL A 27 -8.14 0.15 2.25
CA VAL A 27 -9.28 -0.77 2.14
C VAL A 27 -10.58 -0.07 2.55
N ASP A 28 -11.67 -0.33 1.82
CA ASP A 28 -12.97 0.20 2.18
C ASP A 28 -13.51 -0.47 3.45
N SER A 29 -13.80 0.36 4.44
CA SER A 29 -14.54 0.00 5.64
C SER A 29 -15.39 1.22 6.02
N PRO A 30 -16.49 1.05 6.76
CA PRO A 30 -17.29 2.18 7.22
C PRO A 30 -16.44 3.29 7.88
N GLU A 31 -15.44 2.90 8.66
CA GLU A 31 -14.52 3.80 9.35
C GLU A 31 -13.53 4.45 8.38
N ASN A 32 -12.95 3.67 7.47
CA ASN A 32 -11.97 4.17 6.49
C ASN A 32 -12.60 5.11 5.46
N LEU A 33 -13.88 4.94 5.11
CA LEU A 33 -14.56 5.86 4.20
C LEU A 33 -14.62 7.27 4.79
N SER A 34 -14.98 7.40 6.07
CA SER A 34 -14.98 8.68 6.77
C SER A 34 -13.58 9.27 6.89
N VAL A 35 -12.56 8.45 7.16
CA VAL A 35 -11.16 8.89 7.22
C VAL A 35 -10.69 9.37 5.83
N ALA A 36 -10.96 8.61 4.78
CA ALA A 36 -10.55 8.93 3.42
C ALA A 36 -11.16 10.25 2.94
N ASP A 37 -12.44 10.50 3.21
CA ASP A 37 -13.09 11.77 2.84
C ASP A 37 -12.44 12.97 3.53
N ARG A 38 -12.05 12.84 4.81
CA ARG A 38 -11.30 13.89 5.52
C ARG A 38 -9.92 14.10 4.90
N LEU A 39 -9.19 13.02 4.62
CA LEU A 39 -7.83 13.10 4.07
C LEU A 39 -7.80 13.66 2.65
N ARG A 40 -8.83 13.40 1.82
CA ARG A 40 -8.95 14.00 0.48
C ARG A 40 -9.11 15.51 0.51
N ALA A 41 -9.65 16.06 1.61
CA ALA A 41 -9.79 17.49 1.81
C ALA A 41 -8.52 18.14 2.40
N ASP A 42 -7.52 17.35 2.78
CA ASP A 42 -6.28 17.79 3.42
C ASP A 42 -5.10 17.75 2.44
N ILE A 43 -4.26 18.79 2.46
CA ILE A 43 -3.04 18.89 1.65
C ILE A 43 -1.87 18.07 2.22
N SER A 44 -2.03 17.45 3.40
CA SER A 44 -1.01 16.67 4.07
C SER A 44 -0.68 15.34 3.39
N VAL A 45 -1.51 14.88 2.45
CA VAL A 45 -1.32 13.66 1.65
C VAL A 45 -1.40 13.99 0.17
N ARG A 46 -0.74 13.20 -0.68
CA ARG A 46 -0.72 13.50 -2.12
C ARG A 46 -2.00 13.07 -2.82
N SER A 47 -2.47 11.87 -2.52
CA SER A 47 -3.74 11.36 -3.01
C SER A 47 -4.29 10.30 -2.06
N VAL A 48 -5.60 10.06 -2.13
CA VAL A 48 -6.27 9.04 -1.32
C VAL A 48 -7.27 8.27 -2.17
N THR A 49 -6.97 6.99 -2.38
CA THR A 49 -7.81 6.03 -3.09
C THR A 49 -8.31 4.98 -2.12
N THR A 50 -9.59 4.63 -2.22
CA THR A 50 -10.19 3.53 -1.46
C THR A 50 -10.42 2.34 -2.39
N PHE A 51 -10.16 1.12 -1.93
CA PHE A 51 -10.37 -0.10 -2.71
C PHE A 51 -11.25 -1.11 -1.98
N ARG A 52 -11.96 -1.95 -2.73
CA ARG A 52 -12.93 -2.89 -2.16
C ARG A 52 -12.28 -3.99 -1.33
N ASP A 53 -12.79 -4.21 -0.12
CA ASP A 53 -12.49 -5.36 0.71
C ASP A 53 -13.07 -6.64 0.09
N ARG A 54 -12.20 -7.61 -0.16
CA ARG A 54 -12.50 -8.92 -0.73
C ARG A 54 -12.43 -10.03 0.32
N GLY A 55 -12.27 -9.70 1.59
CA GLY A 55 -12.38 -10.62 2.72
C GLY A 55 -11.13 -10.64 3.58
N ASP A 56 -10.00 -11.13 3.05
CA ASP A 56 -8.75 -11.20 3.79
C ASP A 56 -7.67 -10.26 3.23
N ALA A 57 -6.78 -9.84 4.13
CA ALA A 57 -5.72 -8.89 3.82
C ALA A 57 -4.80 -9.37 2.69
N ALA A 58 -4.48 -10.67 2.60
CA ALA A 58 -3.60 -11.19 1.55
C ALA A 58 -4.27 -11.05 0.17
N THR A 59 -5.52 -11.48 0.08
CA THR A 59 -6.33 -11.39 -1.14
C THR A 59 -6.47 -9.94 -1.59
N ASN A 60 -6.74 -9.02 -0.65
CA ASN A 60 -6.84 -7.60 -0.94
C ASN A 60 -5.56 -7.05 -1.57
N ILE A 61 -4.40 -7.35 -1.00
CA ILE A 61 -3.11 -6.90 -1.52
C ILE A 61 -2.82 -7.50 -2.90
N ILE A 62 -2.96 -8.83 -3.05
CA ILE A 62 -2.68 -9.52 -4.31
C ILE A 62 -3.53 -8.97 -5.47
N MET A 63 -4.79 -8.65 -5.19
CA MET A 63 -5.74 -8.15 -6.18
C MET A 63 -5.52 -6.67 -6.54
N VAL A 64 -5.16 -5.84 -5.57
CA VAL A 64 -5.08 -4.37 -5.75
C VAL A 64 -3.70 -3.94 -6.24
N LEU A 65 -2.66 -4.65 -5.86
CA LEU A 65 -1.28 -4.27 -6.16
C LEU A 65 -0.98 -4.07 -7.65
N PRO A 66 -1.47 -4.90 -8.60
CA PRO A 66 -1.30 -4.64 -10.03
C PRO A 66 -1.86 -3.27 -10.44
N THR A 67 -3.07 -2.95 -9.97
CA THR A 67 -3.71 -1.66 -10.25
C THR A 67 -2.91 -0.50 -9.65
N VAL A 68 -2.37 -0.67 -8.44
CA VAL A 68 -1.49 0.34 -7.83
C VAL A 68 -0.27 0.61 -8.70
N LEU A 69 0.40 -0.44 -9.17
CA LEU A 69 1.60 -0.33 -10.02
C LEU A 69 1.28 0.29 -11.39
N GLU A 70 0.13 -0.01 -11.97
CA GLU A 70 -0.34 0.61 -13.22
C GLU A 70 -0.60 2.11 -13.05
N HIS A 71 -1.14 2.54 -11.91
CA HIS A 71 -1.41 3.96 -11.63
C HIS A 71 -0.15 4.74 -11.21
N HIS A 72 0.86 4.03 -10.71
CA HIS A 72 2.09 4.62 -10.19
C HIS A 72 3.32 3.95 -10.82
N PRO A 73 3.55 4.12 -12.14
CA PRO A 73 4.64 3.46 -12.85
C PRO A 73 6.03 3.88 -12.33
N ASP A 74 6.14 5.10 -11.82
CA ASP A 74 7.38 5.65 -11.23
C ASP A 74 7.47 5.41 -9.71
N CYS A 75 6.61 4.55 -9.15
CA CYS A 75 6.69 4.15 -7.75
C CYS A 75 8.04 3.50 -7.47
N ILE A 76 8.72 3.95 -6.41
CA ILE A 76 9.98 3.34 -5.98
C ILE A 76 9.81 2.54 -4.69
N LYS A 77 8.73 2.79 -3.94
CA LYS A 77 8.48 2.20 -2.64
C LYS A 77 6.99 2.00 -2.37
N ILE A 78 6.60 0.77 -2.06
CA ILE A 78 5.26 0.47 -1.53
C ILE A 78 5.41 -0.04 -0.11
N ILE A 79 4.67 0.58 0.81
CA ILE A 79 4.57 0.17 2.20
C ILE A 79 3.18 -0.44 2.38
N VAL A 80 3.14 -1.74 2.63
CA VAL A 80 1.90 -2.45 2.92
C VAL A 80 1.67 -2.48 4.43
N ARG A 81 0.48 -2.08 4.88
CA ARG A 81 0.06 -2.10 6.29
C ARG A 81 -1.16 -2.99 6.51
N GLY A 82 -1.35 -3.44 7.75
CA GLY A 82 -2.47 -4.30 8.15
C GLY A 82 -2.28 -5.78 7.79
N LEU A 83 -1.04 -6.19 7.48
CA LEU A 83 -0.69 -7.57 7.21
C LEU A 83 -0.01 -8.20 8.41
N ALA A 84 -0.69 -9.11 9.10
CA ALA A 84 -0.07 -9.93 10.13
C ALA A 84 1.15 -10.68 9.56
N SER A 85 2.20 -10.86 10.38
CA SER A 85 3.47 -11.46 9.93
C SER A 85 3.30 -12.84 9.28
N GLU A 86 2.32 -13.63 9.72
CA GLU A 86 2.00 -14.96 9.16
C GLU A 86 1.38 -14.92 7.75
N VAL A 87 0.90 -13.75 7.33
CA VAL A 87 0.26 -13.50 6.02
C VAL A 87 1.29 -13.03 4.99
N HIS A 88 2.48 -12.60 5.43
CA HIS A 88 3.53 -12.07 4.57
C HIS A 88 3.93 -13.09 3.50
N ASP A 89 4.13 -14.34 3.89
CA ASP A 89 4.50 -15.43 2.98
C ASP A 89 3.45 -15.71 1.90
N LYS A 90 2.15 -15.53 2.22
CA LYS A 90 1.07 -15.71 1.25
C LYS A 90 1.10 -14.63 0.18
N VAL A 91 1.31 -13.37 0.59
CA VAL A 91 1.41 -12.24 -0.34
C VAL A 91 2.62 -12.40 -1.26
N ILE A 92 3.78 -12.77 -0.71
CA ILE A 92 5.01 -12.97 -1.48
C ILE A 92 4.87 -14.14 -2.45
N LYS A 93 4.25 -15.25 -2.04
CA LYS A 93 3.96 -16.37 -2.96
C LYS A 93 3.01 -15.98 -4.09
N GLY A 94 2.00 -15.14 -3.80
CA GLY A 94 1.06 -14.66 -4.80
C GLY A 94 1.64 -13.61 -5.75
N LYS A 95 2.73 -12.94 -5.35
CA LYS A 95 3.38 -11.84 -6.06
C LYS A 95 4.90 -11.94 -5.90
N PRO A 96 5.57 -12.89 -6.59
CA PRO A 96 7.02 -13.10 -6.48
C PRO A 96 7.86 -11.91 -6.97
N GLU A 97 7.28 -11.01 -7.77
CA GLU A 97 7.88 -9.72 -8.16
C GLU A 97 8.11 -8.77 -6.97
N LEU A 98 7.50 -9.06 -5.82
CA LEU A 98 7.70 -8.36 -4.57
C LEU A 98 8.94 -8.88 -3.87
N SER A 99 10.10 -8.37 -4.26
CA SER A 99 11.32 -8.64 -3.50
C SER A 99 11.19 -8.09 -2.07
N GLN A 100 11.41 -8.95 -1.08
CA GLN A 100 11.38 -8.60 0.34
C GLN A 100 12.49 -7.60 0.66
N ILE A 101 12.16 -6.42 1.19
CA ILE A 101 13.11 -5.67 2.02
C ILE A 101 12.39 -5.18 3.28
N ALA A 102 12.68 -5.91 4.37
CA ALA A 102 12.36 -5.64 5.78
C ALA A 102 10.87 -5.70 6.20
N SER A 103 10.54 -6.75 6.95
CA SER A 103 9.41 -6.76 7.88
C SER A 103 9.81 -6.04 9.16
N GLN A 104 9.12 -4.95 9.48
CA GLN A 104 8.87 -4.58 10.87
C GLN A 104 7.41 -4.97 11.16
N GLN A 105 7.08 -5.30 12.40
CA GLN A 105 5.78 -5.89 12.78
C GLN A 105 4.61 -5.22 12.05
N ASP A 106 3.80 -6.05 11.37
CA ASP A 106 2.60 -5.70 10.59
C ASP A 106 2.80 -4.86 9.32
N MET A 107 4.03 -4.72 8.83
CA MET A 107 4.37 -3.96 7.62
C MET A 107 5.26 -4.76 6.65
N LEU A 108 4.97 -4.65 5.35
CA LEU A 108 5.86 -5.09 4.27
C LEU A 108 6.34 -3.90 3.46
N VAL A 109 7.64 -3.82 3.20
CA VAL A 109 8.21 -2.79 2.33
C VAL A 109 8.73 -3.41 1.04
N LEU A 110 8.30 -2.83 -0.07
CA LEU A 110 8.63 -3.23 -1.43
C LEU A 110 9.47 -2.10 -2.02
N LYS A 111 10.73 -2.40 -2.39
CA LYS A 111 11.52 -1.47 -3.21
C LYS A 111 11.46 -1.93 -4.65
N LEU A 112 10.93 -1.08 -5.52
CA LEU A 112 10.92 -1.34 -6.94
C LEU A 112 12.29 -0.91 -7.46
N THR A 113 13.14 -1.87 -7.83
CA THR A 113 14.35 -1.56 -8.58
C THR A 113 13.90 -1.11 -9.96
N ASN A 114 14.24 0.13 -10.34
CA ASN A 114 14.13 0.55 -11.73
C ASN A 114 14.94 -0.46 -12.55
N ASN A 115 14.26 -1.39 -13.23
CA ASN A 115 14.85 -2.11 -14.33
C ASN A 115 15.11 -1.07 -15.42
N THR A 116 16.23 -0.36 -15.31
CA THR A 116 16.88 0.17 -16.50
C THR A 116 17.25 -1.08 -17.30
N PRO A 117 16.67 -1.32 -18.48
CA PRO A 117 17.28 -2.28 -19.37
C PRO A 117 18.67 -1.72 -19.67
N ASP A 118 19.71 -2.44 -19.28
CA ASP A 118 21.06 -2.19 -19.77
C ASP A 118 20.98 -2.22 -21.30
N ILE A 119 21.21 -1.06 -21.92
CA ILE A 119 21.35 -0.90 -23.38
C ILE A 119 22.78 -1.28 -23.73
#